data_AF-A0A934C2A8-F1
#
_entry.id   AF-A0A934C2A8-F1
#
_cell.length_a   1.000
_cell.length_b   1.000
_cell.length_c   1.000
_cell.angle_alpha   90.00
_cell.angle_beta   90.00
_cell.angle_gamma   90.00
#
_symmetry.space_group_name_H-M   'P 1'
#
loop_
_entity.id
_entity.type
_entity.pdbx_description
1 polymer ?
#
loop_
_entity_poly.entity_id
_entity_poly.type
_entity_poly.pdbx_seq_one_letter_code
_entity_poly.pdbx_strand_id
1 'polypeptide(L)' 'HSTERHAALPTWLQRYNWRRPHRSLQRKPPVSRLYLEDNLLTTHT' A
#
# COMPACT_ATOMS: atom_id res chain seq x y z
N HIS A 1 -10.96 1.90 -23.19
CA HIS A 1 -10.13 2.74 -22.28
C HIS A 1 -9.90 2.15 -20.88
N SER A 2 -10.33 0.91 -20.58
CA SER A 2 -10.21 0.31 -19.24
C SER A 2 -9.12 -0.78 -19.15
N THR A 3 -8.89 -1.52 -20.22
CA THR A 3 -8.00 -2.70 -20.24
C THR A 3 -6.54 -2.36 -19.96
N GLU A 4 -6.01 -1.29 -20.56
CA GLU A 4 -4.63 -0.84 -20.33
C GLU A 4 -4.38 -0.44 -18.87
N ARG A 5 -5.37 0.21 -18.23
CA ARG A 5 -5.28 0.55 -16.81
C ARG A 5 -5.27 -0.70 -15.93
N HIS A 6 -6.09 -1.69 -16.26
CA HIS A 6 -6.09 -2.97 -15.54
C HIS A 6 -4.77 -3.71 -15.72
N ALA A 7 -4.17 -3.70 -16.91
CA ALA A 7 -2.87 -4.30 -17.17
C ALA A 7 -1.73 -3.59 -16.41
N ALA A 8 -1.80 -2.26 -16.27
CA ALA A 8 -0.82 -1.47 -15.53
C ALA A 8 -0.99 -1.54 -14.00
N LEU A 9 -2.19 -1.88 -13.51
CA LEU A 9 -2.55 -1.80 -12.10
C LEU A 9 -1.67 -2.67 -11.18
N PRO A 10 -1.35 -3.95 -11.48
CA PRO A 10 -0.51 -4.77 -10.60
C PRO A 10 0.87 -4.16 -10.36
N THR A 11 1.52 -3.71 -11.44
CA THR A 11 2.85 -3.09 -11.38
C THR A 11 2.83 -1.76 -10.63
N TRP A 12 1.77 -0.97 -10.84
CA TRP A 12 1.58 0.29 -10.12
C TRP A 12 1.37 0.07 -8.62
N LEU A 13 0.51 -0.88 -8.25
CA LEU A 13 0.24 -1.22 -6.84
C LEU A 13 1.49 -1.71 -6.13
N GLN A 14 2.28 -2.59 -6.76
CA GLN A 14 3.53 -3.07 -6.16
C GLN A 14 4.49 -1.89 -5.89
N ARG A 15 4.70 -1.02 -6.88
CA ARG A 15 5.57 0.15 -6.71
C ARG A 15 5.05 1.09 -5.62
N TYR A 16 3.74 1.35 -5.61
CA TYR A 16 3.12 2.24 -4.65
C TYR A 16 3.24 1.69 -3.21
N ASN A 17 2.83 0.44 -3.01
CA ASN A 17 2.78 -0.19 -1.69
C ASN A 17 4.17 -0.48 -1.10
N TRP A 18 5.17 -0.79 -1.94
CA TRP A 18 6.49 -1.25 -1.46
C TRP A 18 7.62 -0.23 -1.58
N ARG A 19 7.55 0.71 -2.53
CA ARG A 19 8.69 1.60 -2.82
C ARG A 19 8.41 3.08 -2.59
N ARG A 20 7.14 3.50 -2.57
CA ARG A 20 6.84 4.93 -2.53
C ARG A 20 7.03 5.48 -1.11
N PRO A 21 7.91 6.48 -0.89
CA PRO A 21 8.08 7.07 0.43
C PRO A 21 6.89 8.00 0.75
N HIS A 22 6.25 7.80 1.90
CA HIS A 22 5.15 8.66 2.36
C HIS A 22 5.59 9.58 3.50
N ARG A 23 5.34 10.89 3.38
CA ARG A 23 5.72 11.88 4.39
C ARG A 23 5.07 11.58 5.75
N SER A 24 3.79 11.22 5.78
CA SER A 24 3.06 10.83 7.00
C SER A 24 3.56 9.54 7.64
N LEU A 25 4.31 8.71 6.90
CA LEU A 25 4.89 7.45 7.37
C LEU A 25 6.40 7.59 7.59
N GLN A 26 6.90 8.78 7.90
CA GLN A 26 8.33 9.05 8.08
C GLN A 26 9.17 8.60 6.88
N ARG A 27 8.64 8.82 5.66
CA ARG A 27 9.23 8.41 4.38
C ARG A 27 9.30 6.88 4.16
N LYS A 28 8.59 6.09 4.97
CA LYS A 28 8.44 4.64 4.75
C LYS A 28 7.31 4.33 3.75
N PRO A 29 7.35 3.18 3.08
CA PRO A 29 6.29 2.75 2.17
C PRO A 29 5.03 2.31 2.93
N PRO A 30 3.84 2.32 2.31
CA PRO A 30 2.58 1.99 2.99
C PRO A 30 2.58 0.60 3.65
N VAL A 31 3.21 -0.40 3.01
CA VAL A 31 3.33 -1.77 3.52
C VAL A 31 4.02 -1.83 4.89
N SER A 32 4.88 -0.85 5.22
CA SER A 32 5.58 -0.84 6.51
C SER A 32 4.65 -0.70 7.70
N ARG A 33 3.40 -0.27 7.49
CA ARG A 33 2.38 -0.21 8.54
C ARG A 33 1.59 -1.49 8.71
N LEU A 34 1.57 -2.42 7.75
CA LEU A 34 0.74 -3.63 7.85
C LEU A 34 1.13 -4.53 9.03
N TYR A 35 2.39 -4.47 9.45
CA TYR A 35 2.91 -5.23 10.60
C TYR A 35 2.78 -4.48 11.93
N LEU A 36 2.17 -3.29 11.93
CA LEU A 36 1.92 -2.55 13.17
C LEU A 36 0.60 -3.04 13.78
N GLU A 37 0.62 -3.37 15.07
CA GLU A 37 -0.54 -3.93 15.79
C GLU A 37 -1.75 -2.97 15.84
N ASP A 38 -1.52 -1.66 15.62
CA ASP A 38 -2.55 -0.61 15.55
C ASP A 38 -3.30 -0.51 14.21
N ASN A 39 -3.33 -1.57 13.40
CA ASN A 39 -4.27 -1.59 12.28
C ASN A 39 -5.65 -1.89 12.83
N LEU A 40 -6.53 -0.87 12.86
CA LEU A 40 -7.97 -1.00 13.20
C LEU A 40 -8.76 -2.01 12.33
N LEU A 41 -8.08 -2.68 11.40
CA LEU A 41 -8.56 -3.83 10.64
C LEU A 41 -8.35 -5.17 11.38
N THR A 42 -7.70 -5.17 12.56
CA THR A 42 -7.75 -6.31 13.49
C THR A 42 -9.20 -6.45 13.93
N THR A 43 -9.83 -7.52 13.45
CA THR A 43 -11.20 -7.87 13.80
C THR A 43 -11.31 -8.01 15.31
N HIS A 44 -12.09 -7.15 15.97
CA HIS A 44 -12.63 -7.46 17.29
C HIS A 44 -13.45 -8.74 17.17
N THR A 45 -12.99 -9.82 17.81
CA THR A 45 -13.76 -11.05 18.03
C THR A 45 -14.81 -10.84 19.10
#